data_AF-W1Y9Q2-F1
#
_entry.id   AF-W1Y9Q2-F1
#
_cell.length_a   1.000
_cell.length_b   1.000
_cell.length_c   1.000
_cell.angle_alpha   90.00
_cell.angle_beta   90.00
_cell.angle_gamma   90.00
#
_symmetry.space_group_name_H-M   'P 1'
#
loop_
_entity.id
_entity.type
_entity.pdbx_description
1 polymer ?
#
loop_
_entity_poly.entity_id
_entity_poly.type
_entity_poly.pdbx_seq_one_letter_code
_entity_poly.pdbx_strand_id
1 'polypeptide(L)' 'YMQRAVKVSNDHPVLIDSYLVGQEAEVDVLSDGETAVIPGIMEHIERAGVHSGDSMSVYPPQYLSQ' A
#
# COMPACT_ATOMS: atom_id res chain seq x y z
N TYR A 1 2.74 23.87 -2.89
CA TYR A 1 2.78 22.39 -2.82
C TYR A 1 2.97 21.76 -4.20
N MET A 2 2.06 21.97 -5.16
CA MET A 2 2.18 21.41 -6.52
C MET A 2 3.48 21.74 -7.25
N GLN A 3 3.99 22.98 -7.13
CA GLN A 3 5.30 23.36 -7.69
C GLN A 3 6.47 22.51 -7.15
N ARG A 4 6.37 21.99 -5.92
CA ARG A 4 7.39 21.12 -5.30
C ARG A 4 7.21 19.67 -5.74
N ALA A 5 5.97 19.17 -5.83
CA ALA A 5 5.66 17.83 -6.32
C ALA A 5 6.13 17.62 -7.78
N VAL A 6 5.88 18.62 -8.65
CA VAL A 6 6.33 18.60 -10.05
C VAL A 6 7.86 18.61 -10.16
N LYS A 7 8.57 19.24 -9.22
CA LYS A 7 10.05 19.29 -9.24
C LYS A 7 10.71 17.96 -8.87
N VAL A 8 10.00 17.07 -8.17
CA VAL A 8 10.50 15.73 -7.79
C VAL A 8 10.13 14.69 -8.86
N SER A 9 9.05 14.92 -9.61
CA SER A 9 8.58 14.07 -10.71
C SER A 9 8.90 14.72 -12.06
N ASN A 10 10.16 14.65 -12.49
CA ASN A 10 10.62 15.37 -13.68
C ASN A 10 9.97 14.86 -14.99
N ASP A 11 9.53 13.60 -15.07
CA ASP A 11 9.00 12.99 -16.31
C ASP A 11 7.63 12.30 -16.14
N HIS A 12 7.03 12.32 -14.94
CA HIS A 12 5.77 11.62 -14.66
C HIS A 12 4.69 12.55 -14.09
N PRO A 13 3.40 12.31 -14.41
CA PRO A 13 2.31 13.11 -13.87
C PRO A 13 2.18 12.94 -12.35
N VAL A 14 1.78 14.01 -11.66
CA VAL A 14 1.44 13.96 -10.24
C VAL A 14 0.03 13.37 -10.09
N LEU A 15 -0.08 12.23 -9.40
CA LEU A 15 -1.36 11.64 -9.06
C LEU A 15 -2.00 12.41 -7.89
N ILE A 16 -3.25 12.84 -8.09
CA ILE A 16 -4.09 13.40 -7.02
C ILE A 16 -5.29 12.45 -6.90
N ASP A 17 -5.47 11.87 -5.72
CA ASP A 17 -6.55 10.92 -5.45
C ASP A 17 -7.38 11.36 -4.25
N SER A 18 -8.61 10.86 -4.18
CA SER A 18 -9.48 11.06 -3.02
C SER A 18 -8.97 10.25 -1.84
N TYR A 19 -8.98 10.86 -0.65
CA TYR A 19 -8.61 10.13 0.56
C TYR A 19 -9.65 9.06 0.89
N LEU A 20 -9.18 7.81 1.04
CA LEU A 20 -9.99 6.66 1.41
C LEU A 20 -9.73 6.31 2.88
N VAL A 21 -10.77 6.42 3.70
CA VAL A 21 -10.72 5.97 5.10
C VAL A 21 -11.00 4.47 5.13
N GLY A 22 -10.02 3.67 5.53
CA GLY A 22 -10.17 2.21 5.58
C GLY A 22 -9.06 1.51 6.36
N GLN A 23 -9.20 0.19 6.47
CA GLN A 23 -8.09 -0.70 6.84
C GLN A 23 -7.13 -0.79 5.66
N GLU A 24 -5.84 -0.82 5.94
CA GLU A 24 -4.79 -0.97 4.95
C GLU A 24 -4.11 -2.33 5.13
N ALA A 25 -3.65 -2.92 4.04
CA ALA A 25 -3.00 -4.22 4.04
C ALA A 25 -1.92 -4.26 2.96
N GLU A 26 -0.85 -5.00 3.24
CA GLU A 26 0.21 -5.32 2.29
C GLU A 26 0.10 -6.79 1.89
N VAL A 27 0.33 -7.06 0.60
CA VAL A 27 0.30 -8.42 0.04
C VAL A 27 1.56 -8.63 -0.76
N ASP A 28 2.37 -9.60 -0.32
CA ASP A 28 3.51 -10.05 -1.10
C ASP A 28 3.05 -11.09 -2.12
N VAL A 29 3.53 -10.96 -3.36
CA VAL A 29 3.17 -11.84 -4.48
C VAL A 29 4.43 -12.23 -5.24
N LEU A 30 4.57 -13.54 -5.50
CA LEU A 30 5.59 -14.10 -6.37
C LEU A 30 4.91 -14.72 -7.59
N SER A 31 5.37 -14.43 -8.80
CA SER A 31 4.84 -15.00 -10.03
C SER A 31 5.95 -15.40 -10.99
N ASP A 32 5.75 -16.52 -11.67
CA ASP A 32 6.60 -17.00 -12.77
C ASP A 32 6.03 -16.65 -14.16
N GLY A 33 4.92 -15.91 -14.22
CA GLY A 33 4.23 -15.54 -15.46
C GLY A 33 3.07 -16.46 -15.86
N GLU A 34 2.96 -17.66 -15.28
CA GLU A 34 1.82 -18.58 -15.47
C GLU A 34 1.02 -18.76 -14.18
N THR A 35 1.73 -18.80 -13.06
CA THR A 35 1.19 -18.96 -11.71
C THR A 35 1.60 -17.79 -10.83
N ALA A 36 0.77 -17.49 -9.84
CA ALA A 36 1.06 -16.51 -8.81
C ALA A 36 0.82 -17.14 -7.44
N VAL A 37 1.74 -16.92 -6.52
CA VAL A 37 1.68 -17.38 -5.14
C VAL A 37 1.68 -16.15 -4.24
N ILE A 38 0.79 -16.16 -3.26
CA ILE A 38 0.72 -15.14 -2.20
C ILE A 38 1.37 -15.75 -0.95
N PRO A 39 2.66 -15.51 -0.70
CA PRO A 39 3.32 -15.99 0.51
C PRO A 39 2.77 -15.37 1.79
N GLY A 40 2.20 -14.16 1.72
CA GLY A 40 1.69 -13.50 2.91
C GLY A 40 0.80 -12.29 2.64
N ILE A 41 -0.17 -12.10 3.54
CA ILE A 41 -1.00 -10.90 3.66
C ILE A 41 -0.73 -10.32 5.05
N MET A 42 -0.43 -9.03 5.13
CA MET A 42 -0.15 -8.30 6.36
C MET A 42 -1.21 -7.23 6.55
N GLU A 43 -1.74 -7.11 7.77
CA GLU A 43 -2.72 -6.09 8.13
C GLU A 43 -2.05 -4.93 8.84
N HIS A 44 -2.29 -3.69 8.41
CA HIS A 44 -1.79 -2.51 9.12
C HIS A 44 -2.65 -2.23 10.36
N ILE A 45 -1.99 -1.90 11.48
CA ILE A 45 -2.65 -1.44 12.70
C ILE A 45 -3.21 -0.04 12.50
N GLU A 46 -2.45 0.84 11.86
CA GLU A 46 -2.90 2.16 11.44
C GLU A 46 -3.84 2.08 10.24
N ARG A 47 -4.67 3.11 10.08
CA ARG A 47 -5.59 3.23 8.94
C ARG A 47 -4.85 3.73 7.71
N ALA A 48 -5.44 3.48 6.54
CA ALA A 48 -4.99 4.06 5.29
C ALA A 48 -4.77 5.57 5.43
N GLY A 49 -3.63 6.06 4.94
CA GLY A 49 -3.20 7.46 5.05
C GLY A 49 -2.00 7.69 5.96
N VAL A 50 -1.60 6.70 6.76
CA VAL A 50 -0.24 6.59 7.31
C VAL A 50 0.61 5.86 6.28
N HIS A 51 1.84 6.31 6.04
CA HIS A 51 2.71 5.62 5.09
C HIS A 51 3.07 4.24 5.65
N SER A 52 3.07 3.20 4.83
CA SER A 52 3.23 1.83 5.33
C SER A 52 4.56 1.59 6.06
N GLY A 53 5.65 2.26 5.66
CA GLY A 53 6.93 2.23 6.37
C GLY A 53 6.92 2.89 7.76
N ASP A 54 5.91 3.70 8.06
CA ASP A 54 5.66 4.31 9.36
C ASP A 54 4.54 3.56 10.15
N SER A 55 3.90 2.56 9.54
CA SER A 55 2.86 1.74 10.14
C SER A 55 3.43 0.49 10.81
N MET A 56 2.75 0.02 11.85
CA MET A 56 2.94 -1.33 12.38
C MET A 56 2.01 -2.28 11.63
N SER A 57 2.52 -3.47 11.28
CA SER A 57 1.73 -4.50 10.61
C SER A 57 1.75 -5.81 11.37
N VAL A 58 0.68 -6.61 11.19
CA VAL A 58 0.52 -7.93 11.82
C VAL A 58 0.39 -8.99 10.74
N TYR A 59 1.11 -10.09 10.97
CA TYR A 59 1.13 -11.26 10.11
C TYR A 59 0.84 -12.53 10.94
N PRO A 60 -0.20 -13.33 10.63
CA PRO A 60 -1.22 -13.11 9.59
C PRO A 60 -2.25 -12.03 9.99
N PRO A 61 -3.16 -11.61 9.09
CA PRO A 61 -4.21 -10.64 9.40
C PRO A 61 -5.12 -11.15 10.51
N GLN A 62 -5.62 -10.24 11.34
CA GLN A 62 -6.47 -10.57 12.48
C GLN A 62 -7.95 -10.30 12.20
N TYR A 63 -8.24 -9.27 11.39
CA TYR A 63 -9.60 -8.79 11.15
C TYR A 63 -10.00 -8.76 9.67
N LEU A 64 -9.05 -8.94 8.75
CA LEU A 64 -9.37 -9.16 7.34
C LEU A 64 -10.03 -10.54 7.16
N SER A 65 -11.22 -10.56 6.56
CA SER A 65 -11.88 -11.81 6.19
C SER A 65 -11.24 -12.40 4.93
N GLN A 66 -11.00 -13.72 4.94
CA GLN A 66 -10.70 -14.49 3.72
C GLN A 66 -11.91 -14.63 2.80
#